data_AF-A0A3N5NPJ1-F1
#
_entry.id   AF-A0A3N5NPJ1-F1
#
_cell.length_a   1.000
_cell.length_b   1.000
_cell.length_c   1.000
_cell.angle_alpha   90.00
_cell.angle_beta   90.00
_cell.angle_gamma   90.00
#
_symmetry.space_group_name_H-M   'P 1'
#
loop_
_entity.id
_entity.type
_entity.pdbx_description
1 polymer ?
#
loop_
_entity_poly.entity_id
_entity_poly.type
_entity_poly.pdbx_seq_one_letter_code
_entity_poly.pdbx_strand_id
1 'polypeptide(L)'
;MAYQFKSTSCIDLGDRSANPFIEGFSFREDAGFAAYRWSGGPASLFFRGIGNQDGVLRLRLGAPQDQVRVWANGHLLTPELSGNVDLEDHELPIERGWIGAAGDLVISLDSATFSAPPDDRVLGAQVVSACFEPGVGPVFPAPTTVLYFLISTAICLATVRAGTGSRRAAWLAAAAVVLMSAWGLGRARLEAAWLIAVVFWFALAACVGALVAVWFMRRLGVTDKRELRLVGLLCLGALAVRMPFAVTPGYLADIQDHVAWSYKVVHYGLAATYVTTDGLWNPNYPPVSIYAFQALGKVYQTLFAPDFLYPGTAGDPALRATTSNLALLADPIHRTLLRMPAILADLATGALVFALVRRKMPAGRSFLIAATYWFNPVTILNSAVWGQIDSFFTVFAVLAVALAELDGAFWAFFPLLL
;
A
#
# COMPACT_ATOMS: atom_id res chain seq x y z
N MET A 1 26.73 11.81 -16.31
CA MET A 1 25.43 12.50 -16.27
C MET A 1 24.39 11.54 -16.83
N ALA A 2 23.53 10.96 -15.99
CA ALA A 2 22.59 9.95 -16.44
C ALA A 2 21.41 10.64 -17.15
N TYR A 3 21.42 10.60 -18.48
CA TYR A 3 20.27 10.94 -19.31
C TYR A 3 19.15 9.95 -18.99
N GLN A 4 17.98 10.43 -18.59
CA GLN A 4 16.82 9.58 -18.36
C GLN A 4 16.02 9.40 -19.65
N PHE A 5 15.51 8.19 -19.91
CA PHE A 5 14.64 7.91 -21.05
C PHE A 5 13.37 8.77 -21.00
N LYS A 6 13.00 9.32 -22.16
CA LYS A 6 11.77 10.09 -22.33
C LYS A 6 10.62 9.15 -22.63
N SER A 7 9.55 9.27 -21.85
CA SER A 7 8.31 8.56 -22.07
C SER A 7 7.16 9.46 -21.60
N THR A 8 6.05 9.42 -22.34
CA THR A 8 4.80 10.03 -21.91
C THR A 8 4.34 9.36 -20.63
N SER A 9 3.92 10.16 -19.65
CA SER A 9 3.37 9.67 -18.38
C SER A 9 1.91 10.07 -18.32
N CYS A 10 1.01 9.10 -18.19
CA CYS A 10 -0.44 9.35 -18.20
C CYS A 10 -1.07 8.86 -16.90
N ILE A 11 -2.09 9.59 -16.44
CA ILE A 11 -3.01 9.19 -15.38
C ILE A 11 -4.38 9.09 -16.05
N ASP A 12 -4.93 7.88 -16.12
CA ASP A 12 -6.28 7.62 -16.62
C ASP A 12 -7.22 7.47 -15.41
N LEU A 13 -8.08 8.46 -15.19
CA LEU A 13 -8.95 8.49 -14.01
C LEU A 13 -10.05 7.43 -14.08
N GLY A 14 -10.30 6.87 -15.27
CA GLY A 14 -11.13 5.70 -15.49
C GLY A 14 -10.50 4.38 -15.03
N ASP A 15 -9.20 4.35 -14.75
CA ASP A 15 -8.52 3.17 -14.24
C ASP A 15 -8.35 3.23 -12.71
N ARG A 16 -8.30 2.06 -12.07
CA ARG A 16 -7.88 1.91 -10.67
C ARG A 16 -6.41 2.23 -10.48
N SER A 17 -5.59 2.05 -11.51
CA SER A 17 -4.15 2.38 -11.49
C SER A 17 -3.89 3.86 -11.19
N ALA A 18 -4.86 4.75 -11.43
CA ALA A 18 -4.77 6.17 -11.08
C ALA A 18 -4.90 6.46 -9.58
N ASN A 19 -5.48 5.55 -8.77
CA ASN A 19 -5.77 5.81 -7.35
C ASN A 19 -4.57 6.37 -6.56
N PRO A 20 -3.34 5.86 -6.67
CA PRO A 20 -2.18 6.39 -5.93
C PRO A 20 -1.78 7.82 -6.31
N PHE A 21 -2.31 8.33 -7.42
CA PHE A 21 -1.88 9.56 -8.10
C PHE A 21 -2.96 10.64 -8.11
N ILE A 22 -4.06 10.45 -7.38
CA ILE A 22 -5.16 11.41 -7.35
C ILE A 22 -5.62 11.69 -5.91
N GLU A 23 -6.12 12.89 -5.69
CA GLU A 23 -6.74 13.34 -4.44
C GLU A 23 -7.83 14.38 -4.74
N GLY A 24 -8.90 14.40 -3.98
CA GLY A 24 -10.05 15.30 -4.19
C GLY A 24 -10.98 14.85 -5.31
N PHE A 25 -11.00 13.56 -5.65
CA PHE A 25 -11.87 13.02 -6.69
C PHE A 25 -12.96 12.10 -6.12
N SER A 26 -14.11 12.11 -6.79
CA SER A 26 -15.18 11.14 -6.54
C SER A 26 -14.77 9.74 -6.99
N PHE A 27 -15.61 8.76 -6.67
CA PHE A 27 -15.46 7.43 -7.24
C PHE A 27 -15.57 7.43 -8.76
N ARG A 28 -15.00 6.39 -9.37
CA ARG A 28 -15.03 6.16 -10.82
C ARG A 28 -16.45 5.95 -11.35
N GLU A 29 -16.72 6.58 -12.48
CA GLU A 29 -17.93 6.42 -13.26
C GLU A 29 -17.60 6.08 -14.72
N ASP A 30 -18.59 5.53 -15.42
CA ASP A 30 -18.52 5.24 -16.85
C ASP A 30 -19.79 5.80 -17.48
N ALA A 31 -19.61 6.73 -18.41
CA ALA A 31 -20.66 7.16 -19.31
C ALA A 31 -20.14 6.78 -20.69
N GLY A 32 -20.86 5.91 -21.43
CA GLY A 32 -20.37 5.08 -22.54
C GLY A 32 -19.49 5.68 -23.67
N PHE A 33 -19.11 6.96 -23.58
CA PHE A 33 -17.98 7.58 -24.25
C PHE A 33 -16.61 7.36 -23.55
N ALA A 34 -16.53 7.35 -22.22
CA ALA A 34 -15.31 7.16 -21.44
C ALA A 34 -15.60 6.92 -19.94
N ALA A 35 -14.66 6.27 -19.26
CA ALA A 35 -14.61 6.25 -17.80
C ALA A 35 -13.93 7.52 -17.26
N TYR A 36 -14.45 8.07 -16.17
CA TYR A 36 -14.04 9.38 -15.64
C TYR A 36 -14.25 9.48 -14.12
N ARG A 37 -13.82 10.60 -13.53
CA ARG A 37 -14.16 11.01 -12.17
C ARG A 37 -14.56 12.47 -12.09
N TRP A 38 -15.42 12.80 -11.14
CA TRP A 38 -15.71 14.18 -10.78
C TRP A 38 -14.67 14.68 -9.77
N SER A 39 -14.25 15.92 -9.90
CA SER A 39 -13.47 16.62 -8.87
C SER A 39 -14.39 17.22 -7.80
N GLY A 40 -13.93 17.34 -6.55
CA GLY A 40 -14.70 17.80 -5.39
C GLY A 40 -14.60 19.31 -5.09
N GLY A 41 -14.21 20.14 -6.07
CA GLY A 41 -13.77 21.52 -5.87
C GLY A 41 -12.25 21.60 -6.06
N PRO A 42 -11.45 21.50 -4.98
CA PRO A 42 -10.03 21.25 -5.07
C PRO A 42 -9.76 19.76 -5.38
N ALA A 43 -8.96 19.51 -6.40
CA ALA A 43 -8.47 18.17 -6.73
C ALA A 43 -7.01 18.23 -7.20
N SER A 44 -6.26 17.15 -7.04
CA SER A 44 -4.84 17.10 -7.40
C SER A 44 -4.47 15.79 -8.09
N LEU A 45 -3.62 15.90 -9.11
CA LEU A 45 -3.02 14.80 -9.86
C LEU A 45 -1.51 14.82 -9.64
N PHE A 46 -0.93 13.70 -9.25
CA PHE A 46 0.48 13.59 -8.82
C PHE A 46 1.31 12.82 -9.83
N PHE A 47 2.09 13.52 -10.66
CA PHE A 47 3.08 12.96 -11.55
C PHE A 47 4.43 12.78 -10.83
N ARG A 48 4.60 11.62 -10.19
CA ARG A 48 5.81 11.29 -9.41
C ARG A 48 6.96 10.81 -10.30
N GLY A 49 8.16 11.33 -10.06
CA GLY A 49 9.40 10.89 -10.70
C GLY A 49 9.49 11.14 -12.20
N ILE A 50 8.71 12.08 -12.72
CA ILE A 50 8.79 12.50 -14.13
C ILE A 50 10.07 13.30 -14.42
N GLY A 51 10.87 13.61 -13.41
CA GLY A 51 12.18 14.23 -13.56
C GLY A 51 12.10 15.70 -13.98
N ASN A 52 13.19 16.41 -13.81
CA ASN A 52 13.29 17.83 -14.11
C ASN A 52 13.47 18.03 -15.63
N GLN A 53 12.41 18.45 -16.32
CA GLN A 53 12.33 18.63 -17.78
C GLN A 53 11.21 19.61 -18.20
N ASP A 54 11.28 20.15 -19.41
CA ASP A 54 10.14 20.83 -20.04
C ASP A 54 9.17 19.79 -20.63
N GLY A 55 7.91 20.17 -20.85
CA GLY A 55 6.94 19.31 -21.53
C GLY A 55 5.60 19.98 -21.78
N VAL A 56 4.64 19.18 -22.25
CA VAL A 56 3.25 19.60 -22.46
C VAL A 56 2.35 18.67 -21.67
N LEU A 57 1.46 19.24 -20.86
CA LEU A 57 0.38 18.53 -20.22
C LEU A 57 -0.83 18.53 -21.15
N ARG A 58 -1.27 17.35 -21.56
CA ARG A 58 -2.57 17.12 -22.20
C ARG A 58 -3.58 16.72 -21.14
N LEU A 59 -4.57 17.57 -20.90
CA LEU A 59 -5.60 17.36 -19.89
C LEU A 59 -6.95 17.23 -20.58
N ARG A 60 -7.59 16.07 -20.44
CA ARG A 60 -8.92 15.81 -21.00
C ARG A 60 -9.98 15.96 -19.92
N LEU A 61 -10.76 17.04 -19.99
CA LEU A 61 -11.82 17.33 -19.02
C LEU A 61 -13.01 18.03 -19.66
N GLY A 62 -14.13 18.04 -18.92
CA GLY A 62 -15.33 18.82 -19.22
C GLY A 62 -15.76 19.55 -17.94
N ALA A 63 -16.27 20.77 -18.07
CA ALA A 63 -16.53 21.65 -16.93
C ALA A 63 -17.95 22.22 -17.00
N PRO A 64 -18.95 21.60 -16.35
CA PRO A 64 -20.35 22.00 -16.50
C PRO A 64 -20.73 23.39 -15.94
N GLN A 65 -19.87 24.00 -15.12
CA GLN A 65 -20.09 25.32 -14.49
C GLN A 65 -19.05 26.37 -14.95
N ASP A 66 -18.36 26.11 -16.07
CA ASP A 66 -17.49 27.03 -16.82
C ASP A 66 -16.33 27.70 -16.06
N GLN A 67 -15.87 27.12 -14.95
CA GLN A 67 -14.71 27.64 -14.22
C GLN A 67 -13.84 26.49 -13.72
N VAL A 68 -12.78 26.17 -14.46
CA VAL A 68 -11.69 25.31 -13.97
C VAL A 68 -10.40 26.08 -14.06
N ARG A 69 -9.79 26.31 -12.90
CA ARG A 69 -8.44 26.83 -12.80
C ARG A 69 -7.49 25.66 -12.62
N VAL A 70 -6.37 25.72 -13.35
CA VAL A 70 -5.37 24.66 -13.34
C VAL A 70 -4.03 25.25 -12.90
N TRP A 71 -3.39 24.61 -11.94
CA TRP A 71 -2.06 24.96 -11.47
C TRP A 71 -1.09 23.81 -11.68
N ALA A 72 0.15 24.13 -12.01
CA ALA A 72 1.29 23.22 -11.98
C ALA A 72 2.24 23.64 -10.86
N ASN A 73 2.40 22.81 -9.82
CA ASN A 73 3.25 23.10 -8.67
C ASN A 73 3.04 24.53 -8.09
N GLY A 74 1.78 24.98 -8.04
CA GLY A 74 1.41 26.30 -7.54
C GLY A 74 1.47 27.45 -8.57
N HIS A 75 1.99 27.21 -9.78
CA HIS A 75 1.97 28.18 -10.88
C HIS A 75 0.67 28.03 -11.68
N LEU A 76 -0.06 29.14 -11.86
CA LEU A 76 -1.31 29.14 -12.63
C LEU A 76 -1.02 28.94 -14.12
N LEU A 77 -1.57 27.88 -14.72
CA LEU A 77 -1.39 27.55 -16.14
C LEU A 77 -2.33 28.33 -17.04
N THR A 78 -3.60 28.43 -16.64
CA THR A 78 -4.63 29.17 -17.36
C THR A 78 -5.51 29.89 -16.35
N PRO A 79 -5.88 31.16 -16.62
CA PRO A 79 -6.79 31.89 -15.75
C PRO A 79 -8.20 31.31 -15.74
N GLU A 80 -8.67 30.76 -16.86
CA GLU A 80 -9.95 30.06 -17.02
C GLU A 80 -9.86 29.12 -18.24
N LEU A 81 -10.11 27.82 -18.06
CA LEU A 81 -10.54 26.96 -19.17
C LEU A 81 -12.03 27.24 -19.36
N SER A 82 -12.42 27.87 -20.46
CA SER A 82 -13.84 28.10 -20.78
C SER A 82 -14.53 26.75 -20.89
N GLY A 83 -15.40 26.46 -19.91
CA GLY A 83 -16.08 25.18 -19.84
C GLY A 83 -16.99 25.03 -21.03
N ASN A 84 -16.80 23.92 -21.71
CA ASN A 84 -17.90 23.30 -22.40
C ASN A 84 -18.36 22.15 -21.51
N VAL A 85 -19.65 21.82 -21.55
CA VAL A 85 -20.14 20.57 -20.92
C VAL A 85 -19.47 19.37 -21.58
N ASP A 86 -19.12 19.53 -22.86
CA ASP A 86 -18.42 18.52 -23.65
C ASP A 86 -16.96 18.36 -23.19
N LEU A 87 -16.46 17.13 -23.30
CA LEU A 87 -15.07 16.80 -23.02
C LEU A 87 -14.15 17.39 -24.08
N GLU A 88 -13.19 18.19 -23.65
CA GLU A 88 -12.17 18.79 -24.50
C GLU A 88 -10.76 18.40 -24.05
N ASP A 89 -9.84 18.35 -25.02
CA ASP A 89 -8.42 18.14 -24.78
C ASP A 89 -7.73 19.51 -24.69
N HIS A 90 -7.12 19.80 -23.55
CA HIS A 90 -6.36 21.04 -23.33
C HIS A 90 -4.86 20.75 -23.31
N GLU A 91 -4.11 21.45 -24.16
CA GLU A 91 -2.65 21.37 -24.20
C GLU A 91 -2.04 22.55 -23.45
N LEU A 92 -1.38 22.26 -22.32
CA LEU A 92 -0.82 23.25 -21.42
C LEU A 92 0.71 23.08 -21.33
N PRO A 93 1.51 24.06 -21.79
CA PRO A 93 2.96 23.97 -21.69
C PRO A 93 3.40 24.02 -20.23
N ILE A 94 4.34 23.14 -19.86
CA ILE A 94 4.92 23.06 -18.52
C ILE A 94 6.41 23.39 -18.61
N GLU A 95 6.80 24.45 -17.91
CA GLU A 95 8.19 24.86 -17.83
C GLU A 95 8.97 23.98 -16.85
N ARG A 96 10.22 23.69 -17.22
CA ARG A 96 11.18 22.97 -16.39
C ARG A 96 11.33 23.56 -14.98
N GLY A 97 11.28 24.89 -14.88
CA GLY A 97 11.42 25.61 -13.62
C GLY A 97 10.33 25.24 -12.60
N TRP A 98 9.11 24.93 -13.06
CA TRP A 98 7.98 24.63 -12.20
C TRP A 98 8.05 23.23 -11.59
N ILE A 99 8.60 22.24 -12.32
CA ILE A 99 8.85 20.89 -11.78
C ILE A 99 9.95 20.93 -10.72
N GLY A 100 10.98 21.74 -10.95
CA GLY A 100 12.08 21.94 -10.02
C GLY A 100 12.98 20.71 -9.84
N ALA A 101 13.86 20.77 -8.85
CA ALA A 101 14.88 19.74 -8.62
C ALA A 101 14.31 18.42 -8.05
N ALA A 102 13.11 18.45 -7.47
CA ALA A 102 12.45 17.25 -6.96
C ALA A 102 12.06 16.29 -8.09
N GLY A 103 11.71 16.81 -9.26
CA GLY A 103 11.32 16.00 -10.42
C GLY A 103 9.90 15.43 -10.33
N ASP A 104 9.05 16.04 -9.50
CA ASP A 104 7.63 15.72 -9.34
C ASP A 104 6.78 16.89 -9.84
N LEU A 105 5.67 16.59 -10.51
CA LEU A 105 4.70 17.58 -10.98
C LEU A 105 3.35 17.28 -10.35
N VAL A 106 2.77 18.28 -9.70
CA VAL A 106 1.44 18.25 -9.14
C VAL A 106 0.58 19.18 -9.97
N ILE A 107 -0.48 18.61 -10.54
CA ILE A 107 -1.52 19.37 -11.24
C ILE A 107 -2.68 19.53 -10.29
N SER A 108 -2.93 20.76 -9.83
CA SER A 108 -4.08 21.07 -9.00
C SER A 108 -5.18 21.68 -9.86
N LEU A 109 -6.41 21.25 -9.57
CA LEU A 109 -7.64 21.72 -10.19
C LEU A 109 -8.46 22.39 -9.10
N ASP A 110 -9.02 23.55 -9.42
CA ASP A 110 -10.04 24.22 -8.61
C ASP A 110 -11.20 24.50 -9.55
N SER A 111 -12.28 23.76 -9.32
CA SER A 111 -13.46 23.77 -10.17
C SER A 111 -14.63 24.35 -9.41
N ALA A 112 -15.43 25.16 -10.10
CA ALA A 112 -16.76 25.51 -9.59
C ALA A 112 -17.58 24.23 -9.44
N THR A 113 -18.17 24.06 -8.26
CA THR A 113 -18.91 22.84 -7.91
C THR A 113 -20.42 23.07 -7.93
N PHE A 114 -21.16 22.03 -8.26
CA PHE A 114 -22.62 21.98 -8.19
C PHE A 114 -23.07 20.69 -7.50
N SER A 115 -24.35 20.63 -7.17
CA SER A 115 -25.02 19.41 -6.69
C SER A 115 -26.20 19.11 -7.59
N ALA A 116 -26.44 17.83 -7.85
CA ALA A 116 -27.49 17.38 -8.77
C ALA A 116 -28.31 16.26 -8.12
N PRO A 117 -29.33 16.60 -7.30
CA PRO A 117 -30.17 15.59 -6.64
C PRO A 117 -30.73 14.56 -7.65
N PRO A 118 -30.77 13.26 -7.31
CA PRO A 118 -30.53 12.67 -5.98
C PRO A 118 -29.06 12.39 -5.65
N ASP A 119 -28.11 12.91 -6.43
CA ASP A 119 -26.68 12.83 -6.10
C ASP A 119 -26.31 13.93 -5.09
N ASP A 120 -25.98 13.50 -3.87
CA ASP A 120 -25.66 14.37 -2.74
C ASP A 120 -24.19 14.86 -2.77
N ARG A 121 -23.41 14.43 -3.77
CA ARG A 121 -22.01 14.82 -3.90
C ARG A 121 -21.87 16.28 -4.33
N VAL A 122 -20.70 16.82 -4.03
CA VAL A 122 -20.20 18.08 -4.58
C VAL A 122 -19.45 17.74 -5.86
N LEU A 123 -20.01 18.09 -7.02
CA LEU A 123 -19.49 17.74 -8.34
C LEU A 123 -18.86 18.96 -9.01
N GLY A 124 -17.59 18.85 -9.38
CA GLY A 124 -16.84 19.88 -10.09
C GLY A 124 -16.67 19.56 -11.57
N ALA A 125 -15.41 19.59 -12.04
CA ALA A 125 -15.05 19.17 -13.39
C ALA A 125 -15.06 17.65 -13.54
N GLN A 126 -15.52 17.17 -14.69
CA GLN A 126 -15.39 15.80 -15.15
C GLN A 126 -14.00 15.62 -15.77
N VAL A 127 -13.16 14.76 -15.19
CA VAL A 127 -11.79 14.54 -15.67
C VAL A 127 -11.62 13.09 -16.12
N VAL A 128 -11.15 12.91 -17.35
CA VAL A 128 -10.94 11.60 -17.97
C VAL A 128 -9.48 11.18 -17.85
N SER A 129 -8.56 12.04 -18.28
CA SER A 129 -7.14 11.72 -18.27
C SER A 129 -6.25 12.95 -18.20
N ALA A 130 -5.03 12.76 -17.73
CA ALA A 130 -3.97 13.74 -17.76
C ALA A 130 -2.65 13.08 -18.21
N CYS A 131 -2.07 13.55 -19.30
CA CYS A 131 -0.85 13.01 -19.89
C CYS A 131 0.23 14.08 -19.98
N PHE A 132 1.38 13.83 -19.37
CA PHE A 132 2.57 14.67 -19.50
C PHE A 132 3.48 14.13 -20.59
N GLU A 133 3.68 14.92 -21.64
CA GLU A 133 4.56 14.63 -22.76
C GLU A 133 5.90 15.36 -22.62
N PRO A 134 7.03 14.62 -22.56
CA PRO A 134 8.33 15.22 -22.34
C PRO A 134 8.83 16.01 -23.56
N GLY A 135 9.39 17.20 -23.32
CA GLY A 135 9.94 18.06 -24.36
C GLY A 135 11.27 17.58 -24.97
N VAL A 136 11.87 18.39 -25.84
CA VAL A 136 13.09 18.03 -26.60
C VAL A 136 14.38 18.09 -25.75
N GLY A 137 14.38 18.81 -24.62
CA GLY A 137 15.53 18.96 -23.71
C GLY A 137 15.93 17.71 -22.90
N PRO A 138 17.07 17.73 -22.19
CA PRO A 138 17.51 16.60 -21.35
C PRO A 138 16.65 16.46 -20.09
N VAL A 139 16.46 15.21 -19.64
CA VAL A 139 15.69 14.89 -18.43
C VAL A 139 16.63 14.50 -17.30
N PHE A 140 16.55 15.19 -16.17
CA PHE A 140 17.28 14.81 -14.96
C PHE A 140 16.37 14.01 -14.03
N PRO A 141 16.82 12.83 -13.55
CA PRO A 141 16.00 12.02 -12.66
C PRO A 141 15.78 12.68 -11.32
N ALA A 142 14.58 12.46 -10.76
CA ALA A 142 14.24 12.81 -9.40
C ALA A 142 15.30 12.23 -8.43
N PRO A 143 16.01 13.07 -7.66
CA PRO A 143 17.06 12.60 -6.75
C PRO A 143 16.56 11.57 -5.74
N THR A 144 15.31 11.73 -5.29
CA THR A 144 14.60 10.82 -4.39
C THR A 144 14.42 9.43 -5.00
N THR A 145 13.94 9.34 -6.25
CA THR A 145 13.80 8.06 -6.96
C THR A 145 15.13 7.36 -7.13
N VAL A 146 16.20 8.11 -7.47
CA VAL A 146 17.55 7.56 -7.57
C VAL A 146 18.02 7.03 -6.21
N LEU A 147 17.80 7.78 -5.14
CA LEU A 147 18.19 7.39 -3.78
C LEU A 147 17.46 6.11 -3.34
N TYR A 148 16.13 6.07 -3.47
CA TYR A 148 15.33 4.90 -3.13
C TYR A 148 15.74 3.68 -3.93
N PHE A 149 16.03 3.85 -5.22
CA PHE A 149 16.52 2.78 -6.07
C PHE A 149 17.87 2.22 -5.60
N LEU A 150 18.85 3.09 -5.33
CA LEU A 150 20.18 2.68 -4.89
C LEU A 150 20.12 1.96 -3.54
N ILE A 151 19.37 2.49 -2.58
CA ILE A 151 19.26 1.88 -1.25
C ILE A 151 18.47 0.57 -1.32
N SER A 152 17.37 0.50 -2.09
CA SER A 152 16.62 -0.75 -2.28
C SER A 152 17.49 -1.85 -2.88
N THR A 153 18.35 -1.49 -3.84
CA THR A 153 19.31 -2.42 -4.43
C THR A 153 20.34 -2.89 -3.40
N ALA A 154 20.84 -1.99 -2.55
CA ALA A 154 21.76 -2.33 -1.47
C ALA A 154 21.12 -3.22 -0.40
N ILE A 155 19.87 -2.93 0.01
CA ILE A 155 19.11 -3.75 0.94
C ILE A 155 18.87 -5.14 0.36
N CYS A 156 18.48 -5.24 -0.92
CA CYS A 156 18.30 -6.51 -1.62
C CYS A 156 19.60 -7.34 -1.60
N LEU A 157 20.73 -6.73 -2.00
CA LEU A 157 22.05 -7.35 -1.98
C LEU A 157 22.39 -7.88 -0.57
N ALA A 158 22.25 -7.03 0.46
CA ALA A 158 22.56 -7.39 1.85
C ALA A 158 21.68 -8.54 2.36
N THR A 159 20.38 -8.47 2.10
CA THR A 159 19.38 -9.43 2.59
C THR A 159 19.57 -10.80 1.93
N VAL A 160 19.73 -10.83 0.59
CA VAL A 160 19.98 -12.09 -0.13
C VAL A 160 21.32 -12.68 0.26
N ARG A 161 22.35 -11.85 0.46
CA ARG A 161 23.67 -12.32 0.94
C ARG A 161 23.60 -12.92 2.34
N ALA A 162 22.80 -12.33 3.22
CA ALA A 162 22.59 -12.80 4.59
C ALA A 162 21.80 -14.12 4.62
N GLY A 163 20.73 -14.22 3.83
CA GLY A 163 19.84 -15.38 3.76
C GLY A 163 20.48 -16.59 3.09
N THR A 164 21.04 -16.41 1.88
CA THR A 164 21.60 -17.53 1.08
C THR A 164 23.03 -17.89 1.44
N GLY A 165 23.79 -16.96 2.04
CA GLY A 165 25.23 -17.09 2.19
C GLY A 165 26.05 -16.96 0.89
N SER A 166 25.40 -16.86 -0.28
CA SER A 166 26.04 -16.83 -1.59
C SER A 166 26.24 -15.40 -2.08
N ARG A 167 27.49 -15.06 -2.45
CA ARG A 167 27.81 -13.78 -3.11
C ARG A 167 27.19 -13.70 -4.51
N ARG A 168 27.22 -14.80 -5.26
CA ARG A 168 26.67 -14.86 -6.63
C ARG A 168 25.16 -14.62 -6.63
N ALA A 169 24.43 -15.27 -5.73
CA ALA A 169 22.98 -15.09 -5.62
C ALA A 169 22.61 -13.63 -5.28
N ALA A 170 23.35 -12.99 -4.37
CA ALA A 170 23.13 -11.60 -4.00
C ALA A 170 23.32 -10.64 -5.18
N TRP A 171 24.41 -10.81 -5.94
CA TRP A 171 24.66 -10.00 -7.13
C TRP A 171 23.62 -10.20 -8.23
N LEU A 172 23.19 -11.45 -8.45
CA LEU A 172 22.12 -11.75 -9.42
C LEU A 172 20.80 -11.10 -9.02
N ALA A 173 20.42 -11.16 -7.74
CA ALA A 173 19.21 -10.51 -7.23
C ALA A 173 19.27 -8.98 -7.35
N ALA A 174 20.41 -8.38 -6.99
CA ALA A 174 20.61 -6.93 -7.16
C ALA A 174 20.56 -6.53 -8.65
N ALA A 175 21.19 -7.29 -9.54
CA ALA A 175 21.12 -7.06 -10.99
C ALA A 175 19.69 -7.17 -11.51
N ALA A 176 18.90 -8.13 -11.03
CA ALA A 176 17.49 -8.25 -11.37
C ALA A 176 16.68 -7.01 -10.95
N VAL A 177 16.88 -6.50 -9.72
CA VAL A 177 16.25 -5.25 -9.25
C VAL A 177 16.62 -4.07 -10.16
N VAL A 178 17.90 -3.95 -10.53
CA VAL A 178 18.39 -2.90 -11.43
C VAL A 178 17.71 -2.99 -12.81
N LEU A 179 17.69 -4.17 -13.42
CA LEU A 179 17.12 -4.38 -14.75
C LEU A 179 15.61 -4.18 -14.76
N MET A 180 14.89 -4.70 -13.76
CA MET A 180 13.44 -4.52 -13.65
C MET A 180 13.07 -3.06 -13.42
N SER A 181 13.81 -2.33 -12.58
CA SER A 181 13.56 -0.91 -12.35
C SER A 181 13.86 -0.07 -13.59
N ALA A 182 14.95 -0.37 -14.31
CA ALA A 182 15.27 0.29 -15.58
C ALA A 182 14.19 0.03 -16.64
N TRP A 183 13.71 -1.21 -16.75
CA TRP A 183 12.62 -1.57 -17.65
C TRP A 183 11.31 -0.87 -17.28
N GLY A 184 10.94 -0.88 -15.99
CA GLY A 184 9.75 -0.21 -15.48
C GLY A 184 9.77 1.29 -15.73
N LEU A 185 10.88 1.97 -15.41
CA LEU A 185 11.06 3.40 -15.67
C LEU A 185 10.99 3.76 -17.16
N GLY A 186 11.32 2.82 -18.05
CA GLY A 186 11.20 3.00 -19.50
C GLY A 186 9.80 2.76 -20.06
N ARG A 187 8.96 1.96 -19.38
CA ARG A 187 7.63 1.52 -19.88
C ARG A 187 6.45 2.17 -19.16
N ALA A 188 6.51 2.28 -17.84
CA ALA A 188 5.46 2.72 -16.95
C ALA A 188 6.09 3.61 -15.88
N ARG A 189 6.52 4.80 -16.31
CA ARG A 189 7.47 5.63 -15.57
C ARG A 189 6.90 6.10 -14.23
N LEU A 190 5.66 6.56 -14.27
CA LEU A 190 4.95 7.10 -13.11
C LEU A 190 4.77 6.02 -12.04
N GLU A 191 4.27 4.86 -12.45
CA GLU A 191 4.04 3.69 -11.62
C GLU A 191 5.34 3.13 -11.08
N ALA A 192 6.39 3.06 -11.91
CA ALA A 192 7.70 2.58 -11.48
C ALA A 192 8.35 3.52 -10.45
N ALA A 193 8.28 4.84 -10.65
CA ALA A 193 8.83 5.80 -9.70
C ALA A 193 8.14 5.72 -8.33
N TRP A 194 6.80 5.62 -8.32
CA TRP A 194 6.03 5.40 -7.10
C TRP A 194 6.36 4.04 -6.46
N LEU A 195 6.37 2.97 -7.25
CA LEU A 195 6.63 1.61 -6.77
C LEU A 195 8.03 1.48 -6.16
N ILE A 196 9.05 2.14 -6.71
CA ILE A 196 10.40 2.16 -6.14
C ILE A 196 10.39 2.73 -4.71
N ALA A 197 9.67 3.82 -4.47
CA ALA A 197 9.55 4.40 -3.13
C ALA A 197 8.82 3.45 -2.17
N VAL A 198 7.73 2.82 -2.63
CA VAL A 198 6.99 1.81 -1.85
C VAL A 198 7.91 0.63 -1.50
N VAL A 199 8.55 0.02 -2.51
CA VAL A 199 9.48 -1.10 -2.32
C VAL A 199 10.60 -0.74 -1.36
N PHE A 200 11.14 0.48 -1.44
CA PHE A 200 12.15 0.96 -0.50
C PHE A 200 11.66 0.90 0.96
N TRP A 201 10.52 1.51 1.26
CA TRP A 201 9.99 1.55 2.63
C TRP A 201 9.63 0.17 3.15
N PHE A 202 9.02 -0.68 2.33
CA PHE A 202 8.73 -2.07 2.69
C PHE A 202 9.99 -2.91 2.88
N ALA A 203 11.00 -2.76 2.02
CA ALA A 203 12.27 -3.46 2.15
C ALA A 203 13.04 -3.01 3.40
N LEU A 204 13.01 -1.71 3.72
CA LEU A 204 13.60 -1.17 4.94
C LEU A 204 12.89 -1.72 6.18
N ALA A 205 11.55 -1.66 6.22
CA ALA A 205 10.77 -2.19 7.32
C ALA A 205 10.99 -3.70 7.52
N ALA A 206 11.02 -4.48 6.43
CA ALA A 206 11.32 -5.91 6.48
C ALA A 206 12.76 -6.18 6.97
N CYS A 207 13.74 -5.39 6.54
CA CYS A 207 15.13 -5.51 6.98
C CYS A 207 15.25 -5.22 8.49
N VAL A 208 14.67 -4.12 8.97
CA VAL A 208 14.63 -3.76 10.39
C VAL A 208 13.90 -4.84 11.20
N GLY A 209 12.74 -5.29 10.73
CA GLY A 209 11.98 -6.36 11.37
C GLY A 209 12.77 -7.67 11.46
N ALA A 210 13.51 -8.04 10.42
CA ALA A 210 14.39 -9.21 10.45
C ALA A 210 15.55 -9.05 11.45
N LEU A 211 16.13 -7.86 11.56
CA LEU A 211 17.18 -7.57 12.56
C LEU A 211 16.63 -7.67 13.99
N VAL A 212 15.44 -7.11 14.24
CA VAL A 212 14.74 -7.21 15.53
C VAL A 212 14.41 -8.67 15.85
N ALA A 213 13.88 -9.42 14.89
CA ALA A 213 13.58 -10.84 15.06
C ALA A 213 14.85 -11.64 15.38
N VAL A 214 15.97 -11.41 14.66
CA VAL A 214 17.25 -12.07 14.96
C VAL A 214 17.77 -11.69 16.34
N TRP A 215 17.71 -10.42 16.71
CA TRP A 215 18.09 -9.95 18.04
C TRP A 215 17.27 -10.66 19.13
N PHE A 216 15.97 -10.77 18.93
CA PHE A 216 15.05 -11.40 19.86
C PHE A 216 15.27 -12.92 19.95
N MET A 217 15.42 -13.62 18.82
CA MET A 217 15.71 -15.05 18.79
C MET A 217 17.02 -15.39 19.51
N ARG A 218 18.03 -14.52 19.42
CA ARG A 218 19.28 -14.67 20.18
C ARG A 218 19.06 -14.54 21.69
N ARG A 219 18.18 -13.65 22.13
CA ARG A 219 17.80 -13.53 23.55
C ARG A 219 17.10 -14.79 24.08
N LEU A 220 16.32 -15.46 23.23
CA LEU A 220 15.71 -16.75 23.58
C LEU A 220 16.70 -17.94 23.59
N GLY A 221 17.96 -17.72 23.17
CA GLY A 221 19.02 -18.73 23.16
C GLY A 221 19.35 -19.31 21.77
N VAL A 222 18.71 -18.83 20.70
CA VAL A 222 19.00 -19.26 19.32
C VAL A 222 20.12 -18.40 18.73
N THR A 223 21.37 -18.84 18.88
CA THR A 223 22.55 -18.10 18.43
C THR A 223 23.16 -18.62 17.14
N ASP A 224 22.87 -19.88 16.76
CA ASP A 224 23.44 -20.50 15.57
C ASP A 224 22.94 -19.81 14.29
N LYS A 225 23.88 -19.39 13.44
CA LYS A 225 23.57 -18.63 12.21
C LYS A 225 22.79 -19.46 11.19
N ARG A 226 22.99 -20.78 11.13
CA ARG A 226 22.24 -21.66 10.23
C ARG A 226 20.82 -21.84 10.76
N GLU A 227 20.65 -22.00 12.06
CA GLU A 227 19.32 -22.09 12.68
C GLU A 227 18.49 -20.82 12.41
N LEU A 228 19.07 -19.64 12.66
CA LEU A 228 18.40 -18.35 12.39
C LEU A 228 18.02 -18.17 10.92
N ARG A 229 18.89 -18.59 9.99
CA ARG A 229 18.58 -18.56 8.54
C ARG A 229 17.43 -19.48 8.18
N LEU A 230 17.43 -20.70 8.71
CA LEU A 230 16.38 -21.68 8.43
C LEU A 230 15.03 -21.21 8.99
N VAL A 231 14.99 -20.63 10.20
CA VAL A 231 13.77 -19.99 10.73
C VAL A 231 13.28 -18.91 9.77
N GLY A 232 14.15 -18.00 9.33
CA GLY A 232 13.78 -16.94 8.38
C GLY A 232 13.27 -17.49 7.05
N LEU A 233 13.92 -18.51 6.49
CA LEU A 233 13.49 -19.15 5.23
C LEU A 233 12.14 -19.86 5.38
N LEU A 234 11.90 -20.53 6.51
CA LEU A 234 10.61 -21.17 6.79
C LEU A 234 9.50 -20.14 7.00
N CYS A 235 9.76 -19.01 7.67
CA CYS A 235 8.82 -17.89 7.75
C CYS A 235 8.49 -17.34 6.36
N LEU A 236 9.49 -17.15 5.49
CA LEU A 236 9.27 -16.71 4.12
C LEU A 236 8.46 -17.73 3.31
N GLY A 237 8.74 -19.03 3.46
CA GLY A 237 7.96 -20.09 2.83
C GLY A 237 6.51 -20.12 3.33
N ALA A 238 6.31 -19.98 4.63
CA ALA A 238 4.99 -19.95 5.26
C ALA A 238 4.17 -18.70 4.86
N LEU A 239 4.83 -17.55 4.68
CA LEU A 239 4.23 -16.35 4.10
C LEU A 239 3.84 -16.59 2.65
N ALA A 240 4.75 -17.13 1.83
CA ALA A 240 4.51 -17.40 0.42
C ALA A 240 3.33 -18.35 0.19
N VAL A 241 3.16 -19.36 1.05
CA VAL A 241 1.98 -20.26 1.01
C VAL A 241 0.69 -19.51 1.35
N ARG A 242 0.71 -18.53 2.26
CA ARG A 242 -0.49 -17.79 2.69
C ARG A 242 -0.93 -16.71 1.70
N MET A 243 0.01 -16.05 1.01
CA MET A 243 -0.30 -14.88 0.16
C MET A 243 -1.34 -15.13 -0.95
N PRO A 244 -1.34 -16.26 -1.69
CA PRO A 244 -2.37 -16.54 -2.69
C PRO A 244 -3.79 -16.59 -2.10
N PHE A 245 -3.93 -16.98 -0.83
CA PHE A 245 -5.21 -17.01 -0.14
C PHE A 245 -5.58 -15.64 0.44
N ALA A 246 -4.58 -14.89 0.93
CA ALA A 246 -4.78 -13.58 1.54
C ALA A 246 -5.37 -12.53 0.59
N VAL A 247 -5.18 -12.67 -0.73
CA VAL A 247 -5.74 -11.77 -1.75
C VAL A 247 -7.21 -12.05 -2.09
N THR A 248 -7.75 -13.19 -1.65
CA THR A 248 -9.15 -13.57 -1.91
C THR A 248 -10.11 -12.82 -0.97
N PRO A 249 -11.43 -12.77 -1.25
CA PRO A 249 -12.39 -12.09 -0.38
C PRO A 249 -12.46 -12.62 1.05
N GLY A 250 -12.09 -13.88 1.27
CA GLY A 250 -12.16 -14.55 2.57
C GLY A 250 -13.57 -14.74 3.11
N TYR A 251 -13.72 -14.85 4.42
CA TYR A 251 -15.03 -14.98 5.03
C TYR A 251 -15.74 -13.62 5.03
N LEU A 252 -16.79 -13.51 4.22
CA LEU A 252 -17.39 -12.23 3.85
C LEU A 252 -17.88 -11.41 5.04
N ALA A 253 -18.37 -12.06 6.10
CA ALA A 253 -18.90 -11.39 7.29
C ALA A 253 -17.81 -10.72 8.13
N ASP A 254 -16.66 -11.37 8.31
CA ASP A 254 -15.57 -10.79 9.12
C ASP A 254 -14.76 -9.77 8.31
N ILE A 255 -14.58 -10.03 7.01
CA ILE A 255 -13.79 -9.12 6.17
C ILE A 255 -14.54 -7.81 5.91
N GLN A 256 -15.86 -7.82 5.78
CA GLN A 256 -16.62 -6.56 5.66
C GLN A 256 -16.49 -5.72 6.94
N ASP A 257 -16.44 -6.37 8.10
CA ASP A 257 -16.26 -5.73 9.40
C ASP A 257 -14.88 -5.08 9.47
N HIS A 258 -13.82 -5.82 9.14
CA HIS A 258 -12.46 -5.29 9.12
C HIS A 258 -12.32 -4.10 8.17
N VAL A 259 -12.93 -4.17 6.98
CA VAL A 259 -12.95 -3.07 6.00
C VAL A 259 -13.67 -1.84 6.56
N ALA A 260 -14.88 -2.03 7.12
CA ALA A 260 -15.66 -0.95 7.70
C ALA A 260 -14.94 -0.29 8.88
N TRP A 261 -14.38 -1.09 9.79
CA TRP A 261 -13.68 -0.59 10.97
C TRP A 261 -12.38 0.13 10.60
N SER A 262 -11.64 -0.38 9.61
CA SER A 262 -10.45 0.29 9.07
C SER A 262 -10.79 1.64 8.45
N TYR A 263 -11.84 1.71 7.64
CA TYR A 263 -12.33 2.97 7.10
C TYR A 263 -12.73 3.93 8.23
N LYS A 264 -13.53 3.46 9.18
CA LYS A 264 -14.07 4.27 10.29
C LYS A 264 -12.97 4.86 11.17
N VAL A 265 -11.98 4.06 11.58
CA VAL A 265 -10.89 4.52 12.46
C VAL A 265 -9.92 5.49 11.78
N VAL A 266 -9.79 5.39 10.45
CA VAL A 266 -8.95 6.33 9.68
C VAL A 266 -9.65 7.67 9.50
N HIS A 267 -10.96 7.69 9.25
CA HIS A 267 -11.71 8.93 8.98
C HIS A 267 -12.22 9.64 10.24
N TYR A 268 -12.76 8.89 11.21
CA TYR A 268 -13.42 9.48 12.39
C TYR A 268 -12.58 9.35 13.67
N GLY A 269 -11.48 8.60 13.62
CA GLY A 269 -10.60 8.35 14.76
C GLY A 269 -11.13 7.28 15.74
N LEU A 270 -10.30 6.96 16.72
CA LEU A 270 -10.52 5.78 17.58
C LEU A 270 -11.79 5.87 18.44
N ALA A 271 -12.03 7.02 19.08
CA ALA A 271 -13.18 7.18 19.96
C ALA A 271 -14.51 7.05 19.19
N ALA A 272 -14.62 7.69 18.03
CA ALA A 272 -15.79 7.61 17.16
C ALA A 272 -15.99 6.20 16.59
N THR A 273 -14.93 5.38 16.49
CA THR A 273 -15.04 4.03 15.94
C THR A 273 -15.95 3.13 16.80
N TYR A 274 -15.97 3.32 18.11
CA TYR A 274 -16.77 2.53 19.05
C TYR A 274 -18.21 3.01 19.26
N VAL A 275 -18.62 4.08 18.57
CA VAL A 275 -19.99 4.60 18.59
C VAL A 275 -20.55 4.64 17.16
N THR A 276 -21.87 4.49 17.02
CA THR A 276 -22.50 4.48 15.70
C THR A 276 -22.27 5.83 15.01
N THR A 277 -21.60 5.82 13.87
CA THR A 277 -21.22 7.03 13.11
C THR A 277 -21.52 6.78 11.63
N ASP A 278 -22.31 7.66 11.00
CA ASP A 278 -22.69 7.60 9.58
C ASP A 278 -23.19 6.22 9.11
N GLY A 279 -24.01 5.57 9.94
CA GLY A 279 -24.59 4.26 9.64
C GLY A 279 -23.60 3.08 9.70
N LEU A 280 -22.32 3.33 10.01
CA LEU A 280 -21.31 2.28 10.17
C LEU A 280 -21.41 1.63 11.55
N TRP A 281 -21.42 0.30 11.57
CA TRP A 281 -21.53 -0.49 12.81
C TRP A 281 -20.25 -0.44 13.66
N ASN A 282 -20.38 -0.87 14.90
CA ASN A 282 -19.32 -0.75 15.91
C ASN A 282 -18.47 -2.03 15.95
N PRO A 283 -17.15 -1.91 16.18
CA PRO A 283 -16.32 -3.06 16.42
C PRO A 283 -16.67 -3.76 17.74
N ASN A 284 -16.54 -5.08 17.72
CA ASN A 284 -16.58 -5.93 18.90
C ASN A 284 -15.19 -6.35 19.38
N TYR A 285 -14.12 -5.86 18.75
CA TYR A 285 -12.74 -6.15 19.10
C TYR A 285 -12.11 -5.10 20.03
N PRO A 286 -11.12 -5.48 20.86
CA PRO A 286 -10.42 -4.55 21.74
C PRO A 286 -9.60 -3.50 20.95
N PRO A 287 -9.27 -2.34 21.56
CA PRO A 287 -8.60 -1.24 20.87
C PRO A 287 -7.30 -1.60 20.15
N VAL A 288 -6.56 -2.59 20.65
CA VAL A 288 -5.29 -3.04 20.06
C VAL A 288 -5.44 -3.53 18.61
N SER A 289 -6.52 -4.24 18.27
CA SER A 289 -6.76 -4.66 16.87
C SER A 289 -7.17 -3.48 16.00
N ILE A 290 -7.92 -2.54 16.57
CA ILE A 290 -8.35 -1.32 15.88
C ILE A 290 -7.16 -0.41 15.56
N TYR A 291 -6.16 -0.34 16.44
CA TYR A 291 -4.88 0.32 16.13
C TYR A 291 -4.14 -0.37 14.97
N ALA A 292 -4.15 -1.70 14.90
CA ALA A 292 -3.56 -2.42 13.77
C ALA A 292 -4.30 -2.10 12.45
N PHE A 293 -5.63 -2.09 12.47
CA PHE A 293 -6.45 -1.71 11.31
C PHE A 293 -6.31 -0.23 10.94
N GLN A 294 -6.07 0.65 11.91
CA GLN A 294 -5.77 2.06 11.65
C GLN A 294 -4.42 2.22 10.98
N ALA A 295 -3.37 1.55 11.49
CA ALA A 295 -2.05 1.62 10.90
C ALA A 295 -2.07 1.12 9.45
N LEU A 296 -2.72 -0.01 9.19
CA LEU A 296 -2.82 -0.60 7.86
C LEU A 296 -3.77 0.16 6.94
N GLY A 297 -4.85 0.74 7.48
CA GLY A 297 -5.73 1.65 6.75
C GLY A 297 -5.01 2.93 6.34
N LYS A 298 -4.15 3.49 7.19
CA LYS A 298 -3.29 4.64 6.83
C LYS A 298 -2.24 4.26 5.79
N VAL A 299 -1.65 3.07 5.87
CA VAL A 299 -0.78 2.56 4.79
C VAL A 299 -1.55 2.44 3.48
N TYR A 300 -2.79 1.94 3.52
CA TYR A 300 -3.66 1.87 2.35
C TYR A 300 -3.96 3.26 1.77
N GLN A 301 -4.42 4.19 2.62
CA GLN A 301 -4.71 5.57 2.25
C GLN A 301 -3.50 6.26 1.62
N THR A 302 -2.36 6.24 2.31
CA THR A 302 -1.18 7.01 1.90
C THR A 302 -0.53 6.47 0.63
N LEU A 303 -0.56 5.15 0.41
CA LEU A 303 0.17 4.53 -0.70
C LEU A 303 -0.71 4.23 -1.90
N PHE A 304 -1.93 3.74 -1.68
CA PHE A 304 -2.74 3.12 -2.74
C PHE A 304 -3.99 3.90 -3.10
N ALA A 305 -4.61 4.61 -2.15
CA ALA A 305 -5.84 5.35 -2.36
C ALA A 305 -5.92 6.57 -1.43
N PRO A 306 -5.31 7.72 -1.76
CA PRO A 306 -5.29 8.94 -0.94
C PRO A 306 -6.69 9.41 -0.52
N ASP A 307 -7.66 9.36 -1.44
CA ASP A 307 -9.06 9.68 -1.16
C ASP A 307 -9.74 8.67 -0.21
N PHE A 308 -9.17 7.47 -0.06
CA PHE A 308 -9.66 6.31 0.71
C PHE A 308 -11.18 6.22 0.78
N LEU A 309 -11.84 6.32 -0.38
CA LEU A 309 -13.29 6.36 -0.46
C LEU A 309 -13.93 5.08 0.06
N TYR A 310 -15.11 5.21 0.66
CA TYR A 310 -15.83 4.07 1.23
C TYR A 310 -16.18 3.03 0.16
N PRO A 311 -15.82 1.74 0.31
CA PRO A 311 -16.06 0.74 -0.73
C PRO A 311 -17.53 0.54 -1.12
N GLY A 312 -18.47 0.81 -0.20
CA GLY A 312 -19.90 0.74 -0.51
C GLY A 312 -20.33 1.72 -1.61
N THR A 313 -19.65 2.86 -1.73
CA THR A 313 -19.92 3.88 -2.75
C THR A 313 -18.89 3.85 -3.87
N ALA A 314 -17.62 3.62 -3.54
CA ALA A 314 -16.49 3.69 -4.46
C ALA A 314 -16.00 2.36 -5.03
N GLY A 315 -16.56 1.25 -4.55
CA GLY A 315 -16.29 -0.08 -5.11
C GLY A 315 -16.65 -0.15 -6.60
N ASP A 316 -16.18 -1.22 -7.26
CA ASP A 316 -16.40 -1.40 -8.70
C ASP A 316 -17.87 -1.19 -9.07
N PRO A 317 -18.20 -0.24 -9.98
CA PRO A 317 -19.58 0.00 -10.37
C PRO A 317 -20.30 -1.27 -10.84
N ALA A 318 -19.60 -2.16 -11.55
CA ALA A 318 -20.17 -3.42 -12.02
C ALA A 318 -20.49 -4.38 -10.85
N LEU A 319 -19.66 -4.41 -9.81
CA LEU A 319 -19.91 -5.24 -8.63
C LEU A 319 -21.00 -4.63 -7.73
N ARG A 320 -21.02 -3.31 -7.56
CA ARG A 320 -22.04 -2.60 -6.75
C ARG A 320 -23.45 -2.83 -7.26
N ALA A 321 -23.64 -3.04 -8.56
CA ALA A 321 -24.92 -3.44 -9.14
C ALA A 321 -25.41 -4.83 -8.68
N THR A 322 -24.53 -5.68 -8.14
CA THR A 322 -24.81 -7.07 -7.79
C THR A 322 -24.69 -7.39 -6.30
N THR A 323 -23.94 -6.59 -5.54
CA THR A 323 -23.71 -6.83 -4.11
C THR A 323 -23.48 -5.54 -3.34
N SER A 324 -23.94 -5.51 -2.09
CA SER A 324 -23.65 -4.48 -1.10
C SER A 324 -22.57 -4.91 -0.09
N ASN A 325 -22.03 -6.13 -0.21
CA ASN A 325 -21.07 -6.66 0.75
C ASN A 325 -19.70 -5.99 0.59
N LEU A 326 -19.24 -5.29 1.62
CA LEU A 326 -18.00 -4.51 1.58
C LEU A 326 -16.76 -5.39 1.36
N ALA A 327 -16.76 -6.65 1.79
CA ALA A 327 -15.64 -7.56 1.54
C ALA A 327 -15.45 -7.86 0.06
N LEU A 328 -16.51 -7.80 -0.76
CA LEU A 328 -16.41 -7.99 -2.21
C LEU A 328 -16.06 -6.69 -2.93
N LEU A 329 -16.59 -5.57 -2.43
CA LEU A 329 -16.42 -4.24 -3.02
C LEU A 329 -15.05 -3.63 -2.71
N ALA A 330 -14.44 -3.98 -1.58
CA ALA A 330 -13.15 -3.45 -1.17
C ALA A 330 -12.01 -3.88 -2.10
N ASP A 331 -11.02 -3.00 -2.19
CA ASP A 331 -9.77 -3.28 -2.89
C ASP A 331 -9.11 -4.56 -2.34
N PRO A 332 -8.68 -5.53 -3.19
CA PRO A 332 -7.88 -6.66 -2.74
C PRO A 332 -6.66 -6.26 -1.92
N ILE A 333 -6.01 -5.12 -2.22
CA ILE A 333 -4.86 -4.62 -1.47
C ILE A 333 -5.25 -4.27 -0.04
N HIS A 334 -6.34 -3.51 0.14
CA HIS A 334 -6.84 -3.14 1.47
C HIS A 334 -7.16 -4.39 2.31
N ARG A 335 -7.89 -5.35 1.74
CA ARG A 335 -8.23 -6.61 2.43
C ARG A 335 -7.00 -7.44 2.79
N THR A 336 -6.03 -7.52 1.89
CA THR A 336 -4.77 -8.22 2.14
C THR A 336 -4.00 -7.57 3.28
N LEU A 337 -3.89 -6.23 3.27
CA LEU A 337 -3.24 -5.47 4.34
C LEU A 337 -3.88 -5.78 5.70
N LEU A 338 -5.21 -5.79 5.79
CA LEU A 338 -5.94 -6.08 7.02
C LEU A 338 -5.72 -7.50 7.59
N ARG A 339 -5.28 -8.46 6.76
CA ARG A 339 -4.90 -9.82 7.21
C ARG A 339 -3.45 -9.93 7.65
N MET A 340 -2.60 -8.98 7.26
CA MET A 340 -1.17 -9.00 7.60
C MET A 340 -0.89 -9.12 9.11
N PRO A 341 -1.65 -8.51 10.05
CA PRO A 341 -1.39 -8.69 11.48
C PRO A 341 -1.48 -10.15 11.89
N ALA A 342 -2.53 -10.86 11.46
CA ALA A 342 -2.75 -12.26 11.79
C ALA A 342 -1.70 -13.17 11.12
N ILE A 343 -1.39 -12.92 9.84
CA ILE A 343 -0.38 -13.68 9.10
C ILE A 343 1.01 -13.51 9.73
N LEU A 344 1.42 -12.27 10.03
CA LEU A 344 2.72 -12.01 10.67
C LEU A 344 2.78 -12.59 12.08
N ALA A 345 1.66 -12.56 12.82
CA ALA A 345 1.56 -13.19 14.13
C ALA A 345 1.70 -14.71 14.07
N ASP A 346 1.17 -15.39 13.05
CA ASP A 346 1.43 -16.81 12.80
C ASP A 346 2.92 -17.09 12.55
N LEU A 347 3.58 -16.26 11.74
CA LEU A 347 5.02 -16.42 11.48
C LEU A 347 5.83 -16.27 12.76
N ALA A 348 5.54 -15.24 13.55
CA ALA A 348 6.17 -14.98 14.84
C ALA A 348 5.89 -16.10 15.84
N THR A 349 4.66 -16.62 15.90
CA THR A 349 4.27 -17.73 16.79
C THR A 349 5.07 -18.99 16.49
N GLY A 350 5.19 -19.38 15.21
CA GLY A 350 6.03 -20.54 14.85
C GLY A 350 7.52 -20.32 15.18
N ALA A 351 8.04 -19.09 15.06
CA ALA A 351 9.41 -18.77 15.45
C ALA A 351 9.61 -18.85 16.98
N LEU A 352 8.63 -18.39 17.76
CA LEU A 352 8.60 -18.54 19.22
C LEU A 352 8.57 -20.01 19.64
N VAL A 353 7.70 -20.81 19.00
CA VAL A 353 7.62 -22.26 19.22
C VAL A 353 8.97 -22.92 18.95
N PHE A 354 9.62 -22.60 17.83
CA PHE A 354 10.97 -23.08 17.54
C PHE A 354 11.94 -22.75 18.68
N ALA A 355 12.00 -21.48 19.09
CA ALA A 355 12.93 -21.02 20.11
C ALA A 355 12.71 -21.71 21.46
N LEU A 356 11.45 -21.88 21.89
CA LEU A 356 11.12 -22.53 23.15
C LEU A 356 11.45 -24.03 23.15
N VAL A 357 11.07 -24.74 22.08
CA VAL A 357 11.36 -26.17 21.94
C VAL A 357 12.86 -26.42 21.82
N ARG A 358 13.59 -25.52 21.13
CA ARG A 358 15.04 -25.62 20.93
C ARG A 358 15.85 -25.62 22.22
N ARG A 359 15.30 -25.07 23.31
CA ARG A 359 15.91 -25.11 24.66
C ARG A 359 15.89 -26.51 25.27
N LYS A 360 14.91 -27.33 24.89
CA LYS A 360 14.66 -28.67 25.47
C LYS A 360 14.97 -29.80 24.49
N MET A 361 15.07 -29.52 23.19
CA MET A 361 15.27 -30.52 22.13
C MET A 361 16.32 -30.11 21.09
N PRO A 362 16.89 -31.08 20.35
CA PRO A 362 17.78 -30.80 19.21
C PRO A 362 17.07 -29.99 18.11
N ALA A 363 17.88 -29.26 17.32
CA ALA A 363 17.39 -28.36 16.26
C ALA A 363 16.45 -29.05 15.26
N GLY A 364 16.78 -30.26 14.79
CA GLY A 364 15.96 -30.97 13.80
C GLY A 364 14.52 -31.23 14.26
N ARG A 365 14.34 -31.69 15.52
CA ARG A 365 13.00 -31.89 16.10
C ARG A 365 12.27 -30.57 16.34
N SER A 366 13.01 -29.55 16.78
CA SER A 366 12.47 -28.20 17.00
C SER A 366 11.95 -27.59 15.69
N PHE A 367 12.68 -27.77 14.58
CA PHE A 367 12.24 -27.35 13.25
C PHE A 367 11.00 -28.11 12.80
N LEU A 368 10.94 -29.43 13.02
CA LEU A 368 9.77 -30.22 12.66
C LEU A 368 8.51 -29.70 13.39
N ILE A 369 8.62 -29.44 14.69
CA ILE A 369 7.50 -28.92 15.50
C ILE A 369 7.10 -27.49 15.09
N ALA A 370 8.07 -26.62 14.79
CA ALA A 370 7.74 -25.27 14.30
C ALA A 370 7.11 -25.31 12.89
N ALA A 371 7.61 -26.20 12.03
CA ALA A 371 7.07 -26.40 10.69
C ALA A 371 5.64 -26.97 10.72
N THR A 372 5.31 -27.86 11.66
CA THR A 372 3.93 -28.33 11.80
C THR A 372 2.98 -27.20 12.15
N TYR A 373 3.40 -26.17 12.89
CA TYR A 373 2.61 -24.96 13.11
C TYR A 373 2.53 -24.09 11.85
N TRP A 374 3.68 -23.69 11.27
CA TRP A 374 3.71 -22.77 10.12
C TRP A 374 2.93 -23.28 8.92
N PHE A 375 2.93 -24.60 8.70
CA PHE A 375 2.21 -25.25 7.59
C PHE A 375 0.95 -25.97 8.05
N ASN A 376 0.45 -25.69 9.26
CA ASN A 376 -0.81 -26.22 9.74
C ASN A 376 -1.95 -25.66 8.87
N PRO A 377 -2.74 -26.51 8.18
CA PRO A 377 -3.85 -26.05 7.35
C PRO A 377 -4.88 -25.25 8.14
N VAL A 378 -5.07 -25.51 9.44
CA VAL A 378 -6.02 -24.76 10.28
C VAL A 378 -5.53 -23.33 10.52
N THR A 379 -4.24 -23.13 10.77
CA THR A 379 -3.70 -21.77 10.96
C THR A 379 -3.73 -20.97 9.65
N ILE A 380 -3.42 -21.62 8.53
CA ILE A 380 -3.50 -21.01 7.18
C ILE A 380 -4.95 -20.67 6.85
N LEU A 381 -5.89 -21.59 7.14
CA LEU A 381 -7.31 -21.35 6.97
C LEU A 381 -7.74 -20.13 7.78
N ASN A 382 -7.35 -20.05 9.06
CA ASN A 382 -7.77 -18.97 9.92
C ASN A 382 -7.25 -17.59 9.48
N SER A 383 -5.92 -17.44 9.34
CA SER A 383 -5.31 -16.14 9.10
C SER A 383 -5.37 -15.68 7.65
N ALA A 384 -5.23 -16.59 6.68
CA ALA A 384 -5.07 -16.21 5.28
C ALA A 384 -6.33 -16.43 4.43
N VAL A 385 -6.99 -17.58 4.58
CA VAL A 385 -8.19 -17.93 3.79
C VAL A 385 -9.42 -17.25 4.37
N TRP A 386 -9.69 -17.42 5.66
CA TRP A 386 -10.82 -16.83 6.36
C TRP A 386 -10.56 -15.35 6.61
N GLY A 387 -9.37 -15.04 7.15
CA GLY A 387 -8.91 -13.71 7.48
C GLY A 387 -9.32 -13.24 8.89
N GLN A 388 -9.50 -14.20 9.80
CA GLN A 388 -9.72 -13.92 11.22
C GLN A 388 -8.41 -13.57 11.90
N ILE A 389 -8.50 -12.87 13.04
CA ILE A 389 -7.34 -12.32 13.73
C ILE A 389 -6.95 -13.07 15.01
N ASP A 390 -7.41 -14.29 15.26
CA ASP A 390 -7.08 -15.02 16.51
C ASP A 390 -5.57 -15.19 16.71
N SER A 391 -4.83 -15.40 15.61
CA SER A 391 -3.37 -15.49 15.62
C SER A 391 -2.72 -14.22 16.18
N PHE A 392 -3.33 -13.04 15.96
CA PHE A 392 -2.86 -11.77 16.48
C PHE A 392 -2.86 -11.73 18.01
N PHE A 393 -3.85 -12.33 18.67
CA PHE A 393 -3.87 -12.45 20.14
C PHE A 393 -3.01 -13.62 20.63
N THR A 394 -3.02 -14.72 19.87
CA THR A 394 -2.27 -15.95 20.21
C THR A 394 -0.77 -15.69 20.32
N VAL A 395 -0.20 -14.86 19.45
CA VAL A 395 1.25 -14.55 19.52
C VAL A 395 1.63 -13.88 20.84
N PHE A 396 0.76 -13.02 21.40
CA PHE A 396 1.02 -12.38 22.69
C PHE A 396 0.96 -13.38 23.84
N ALA A 397 0.01 -14.32 23.81
CA ALA A 397 -0.07 -15.39 24.80
C ALA A 397 1.17 -16.31 24.75
N VAL A 398 1.63 -16.70 23.56
CA VAL A 398 2.84 -17.51 23.39
C VAL A 398 4.10 -16.72 23.78
N LEU A 399 4.14 -15.42 23.49
CA LEU A 399 5.22 -14.54 23.93
C LEU A 399 5.28 -14.43 25.46
N ALA A 400 4.13 -14.33 26.14
CA ALA A 400 4.08 -14.32 27.61
C ALA A 400 4.72 -15.59 28.20
N VAL A 401 4.37 -16.77 27.65
CA VAL A 401 5.00 -18.05 28.04
C VAL A 401 6.50 -18.03 27.75
N ALA A 402 6.91 -17.49 26.60
CA ALA A 402 8.32 -17.42 26.25
C ALA A 402 9.14 -16.54 27.20
N LEU A 403 8.57 -15.41 27.65
CA LEU A 403 9.21 -14.52 28.61
C LEU A 403 9.21 -15.09 30.03
N ALA A 404 8.17 -15.82 30.42
CA ALA A 404 8.11 -16.49 31.71
C ALA A 404 9.22 -17.55 31.86
N GLU A 405 9.53 -18.30 30.80
CA GLU A 405 10.62 -19.29 30.77
C GLU A 405 12.04 -18.65 30.76
N LEU A 406 12.15 -17.33 30.62
CA LEU A 406 13.41 -16.58 30.68
C LEU A 406 13.67 -15.90 32.04
N ASP A 407 13.05 -16.42 33.11
CA ASP A 407 13.06 -15.84 34.47
C ASP A 407 12.50 -14.41 34.55
N GLY A 408 11.81 -13.97 33.50
CA GLY A 408 11.19 -12.65 33.36
C GLY A 408 9.73 -12.63 33.76
N ALA A 409 9.36 -13.20 34.93
CA ALA A 409 7.97 -13.32 35.36
C ALA A 409 7.21 -11.96 35.34
N PHE A 410 7.89 -10.87 35.68
CA PHE A 410 7.33 -9.51 35.56
C PHE A 410 7.03 -9.11 34.12
N TRP A 411 7.92 -9.46 33.17
CA TRP A 411 7.77 -9.12 31.76
C TRP A 411 6.73 -9.97 31.03
N ALA A 412 6.46 -11.18 31.53
CA ALA A 412 5.45 -12.07 30.98
C ALA A 412 4.00 -11.53 31.10
N PHE A 413 3.75 -10.60 32.02
CA PHE A 413 2.44 -10.00 32.21
C PHE A 413 2.04 -9.04 31.08
N PHE A 414 2.99 -8.26 30.52
CA PHE A 414 2.65 -7.20 29.56
C PHE A 414 2.03 -7.69 28.25
N PRO A 415 2.50 -8.78 27.62
CA PRO A 415 1.82 -9.30 26.44
C PRO A 415 0.37 -9.73 26.71
N LEU A 416 0.02 -10.16 27.93
CA LEU A 416 -1.35 -10.58 28.27
C LEU A 416 -2.34 -9.41 28.40
N LEU A 417 -1.86 -8.17 28.41
CA LEU A 417 -2.69 -6.96 28.39
C LEU A 417 -3.13 -6.55 26.98
N LEU A 418 -2.57 -7.20 25.95
CA LEU A 418 -2.83 -6.97 24.53
C LEU A 418 -3.64 -8.16 23.98
#